data_AF-A0A7V1TTP5-F1
#
_entry.id   AF-A0A7V1TTP5-F1
#
_cell.length_a   1.000
_cell.length_b   1.000
_cell.length_c   1.000
_cell.angle_alpha   90.00
_cell.angle_beta   90.00
_cell.angle_gamma   90.00
#
_symmetry.space_group_name_H-M   'P 1'
#
loop_
_entity.id
_entity.type
_entity.pdbx_description
1 polymer ?
#
loop_
_entity_poly.entity_id
_entity_poly.type
_entity_poly.pdbx_seq_one_letter_code
_entity_poly.pdbx_strand_id
1 'polypeptide(L)'
;MGRTAIYMIIGMSVIFLFFGRTMTSVATDSIDNAITYYENTQRYNIAVAGANLACNQIFLDRTWRSGFTDVEFNGGLFSVSVYDSASGRVLITSTGTYQSQTHTVKVLLSPSSFSKFAMYSGNVSAAAKLRSGDTIDGAIHFNNKLVTQGDPVFFGKATMGSLQTTSGTPVFLGGYESGVNIPFPDFTSNANAVKAQASSGGFYQNGGQLWLKFHSDGTVQYKTSSSDPWSASVNLTTFAPNGQICIDNGELHVEGTLNGSVTIASVVTGMTPSSSVGSTYIENNLRYATDPLTNPSSTDMLGIISAGDLTFQRIPIRVDGALFTDQNARLNSSYRNNTPLEKITIVGSFISREINSTDFGTGSSKGANFYMKYDTRMEDNPPANFPFPSTDSFEILSWFE
;
A
#
# COMPACT_ATOMS: atom_id res chain seq x y z
N MET A 1 9.74 -36.79 82.65
CA MET A 1 9.02 -36.11 81.56
C MET A 1 9.43 -34.65 81.34
N GLY A 2 9.97 -33.91 82.32
CA GLY A 2 10.34 -32.49 82.13
C GLY A 2 11.55 -32.20 81.23
N ARG A 3 12.57 -33.06 81.16
CA ARG A 3 13.76 -32.84 80.31
C ARG A 3 13.46 -32.90 78.81
N THR A 4 12.61 -33.83 78.39
CA THR A 4 12.20 -34.01 76.98
C THR A 4 11.36 -32.83 76.47
N ALA A 5 10.52 -32.24 77.33
CA ALA A 5 9.73 -31.06 77.01
C ALA A 5 10.60 -29.81 76.75
N ILE A 6 11.69 -29.64 77.51
CA ILE A 6 12.64 -28.53 77.30
C ILE A 6 13.33 -28.63 75.93
N TYR A 7 13.79 -29.82 75.54
CA TYR A 7 14.39 -30.02 74.21
C TYR A 7 13.41 -29.77 73.07
N MET A 8 12.13 -30.13 73.26
CA MET A 8 11.08 -29.91 72.27
C MET A 8 10.75 -28.41 72.10
N ILE A 9 10.69 -27.66 73.21
CA ILE A 9 10.48 -26.20 73.18
C ILE A 9 11.65 -25.51 72.48
N ILE A 10 12.89 -25.86 72.84
CA ILE A 10 14.08 -25.26 72.21
C ILE A 10 14.12 -25.59 70.71
N GLY A 11 13.85 -26.84 70.32
CA GLY A 11 13.77 -27.24 68.92
C GLY A 11 12.71 -26.47 68.14
N MET A 12 11.52 -26.31 68.71
CA MET A 12 10.42 -25.54 68.12
C MET A 12 10.76 -24.05 68.02
N SER A 13 11.40 -23.45 69.02
CA SER A 13 11.88 -22.06 68.98
C SER A 13 12.93 -21.83 67.89
N VAL A 14 13.87 -22.77 67.72
CA VAL A 14 14.89 -22.68 66.66
C VAL A 14 14.24 -22.78 65.27
N ILE A 15 13.28 -23.70 65.08
CA ILE A 15 12.54 -23.83 63.82
C ILE A 15 11.76 -22.55 63.50
N PHE A 16 11.07 -21.94 64.48
CA PHE A 16 10.37 -20.68 64.25
C PHE A 16 11.30 -19.51 63.97
N LEU A 17 12.50 -19.48 64.55
CA LEU A 17 13.53 -18.48 64.24
C LEU A 17 14.02 -18.62 62.79
N PHE A 18 14.29 -19.83 62.33
CA PHE A 18 14.66 -20.08 60.93
C PHE A 18 13.51 -19.74 59.98
N PHE A 19 12.29 -20.17 60.29
CA PHE A 19 11.11 -19.87 59.48
C PHE A 19 10.82 -18.38 59.41
N GLY A 20 10.90 -17.67 60.55
CA GLY A 20 10.76 -16.22 60.61
C GLY A 20 11.82 -15.51 59.78
N ARG A 21 13.09 -15.93 59.85
CA ARG A 21 14.16 -15.36 59.03
C ARG A 21 13.92 -15.56 57.53
N THR A 22 13.55 -16.77 57.10
CA THR A 22 13.28 -17.07 55.69
C THR A 22 12.04 -16.35 55.18
N MET A 23 10.99 -16.24 55.99
CA MET A 23 9.77 -15.53 55.61
C MET A 23 10.04 -14.02 55.46
N THR A 24 10.85 -13.44 56.36
CA THR A 24 11.29 -12.05 56.22
C THR A 24 12.17 -11.84 55.00
N SER A 25 13.11 -12.75 54.70
CA SER A 25 13.95 -12.60 53.50
C SER A 25 13.11 -12.69 52.21
N VAL A 26 12.20 -13.66 52.12
CA VAL A 26 11.30 -13.79 50.97
C VAL A 26 10.39 -12.57 50.82
N ALA A 27 9.91 -12.01 51.94
CA ALA A 27 9.11 -10.79 51.91
C ALA A 27 9.92 -9.59 51.38
N THR A 28 11.16 -9.40 51.85
CA THR A 28 12.05 -8.34 51.36
C THR A 28 12.37 -8.54 49.88
N ASP A 29 12.76 -9.75 49.46
CA ASP A 29 13.07 -10.06 48.06
C ASP A 29 11.85 -9.83 47.15
N SER A 30 10.63 -10.13 47.64
CA SER A 30 9.40 -9.87 46.89
C SER A 30 9.12 -8.38 46.73
N ILE A 31 9.39 -7.58 47.77
CA ILE A 31 9.26 -6.12 47.71
C ILE A 31 10.30 -5.52 46.76
N ASP A 32 11.56 -5.95 46.85
CA ASP A 32 12.64 -5.46 45.99
C ASP A 32 12.37 -5.81 44.51
N ASN A 33 11.87 -7.02 44.24
CA ASN A 33 11.44 -7.42 42.90
C ASN A 33 10.25 -6.57 42.41
N ALA A 34 9.27 -6.29 43.26
CA ALA A 34 8.13 -5.46 42.91
C ALA A 34 8.54 -4.01 42.60
N ILE A 35 9.45 -3.44 43.39
CA ILE A 35 10.04 -2.11 43.16
C ILE A 35 10.79 -2.11 41.82
N THR A 36 11.67 -3.08 41.61
CA THR A 36 12.44 -3.20 40.35
C THR A 36 11.52 -3.31 39.13
N TYR A 37 10.46 -4.13 39.21
CA TYR A 37 9.49 -4.27 38.13
C TYR A 37 8.73 -2.96 37.87
N TYR A 38 8.33 -2.27 38.94
CA TYR A 38 7.70 -0.96 38.84
C TYR A 38 8.62 0.06 38.18
N GLU A 39 9.87 0.18 38.62
CA GLU A 39 10.86 1.10 38.06
C GLU A 39 11.15 0.80 36.58
N ASN A 40 11.27 -0.47 36.23
CA ASN A 40 11.45 -0.93 34.85
C ASN A 40 10.24 -0.56 33.97
N THR A 41 9.02 -0.69 34.51
CA THR A 41 7.79 -0.32 33.80
C THR A 41 7.69 1.20 33.64
N GLN A 42 8.07 1.97 34.67
CA GLN A 42 8.07 3.44 34.59
C GLN A 42 9.03 3.96 33.54
N ARG A 43 10.31 3.52 33.54
CA ARG A 43 11.28 3.96 32.53
C ARG A 43 10.86 3.59 31.11
N TYR A 44 10.27 2.41 30.93
CA TYR A 44 9.75 1.94 29.65
C TYR A 44 8.61 2.85 29.16
N ASN A 45 7.62 3.13 30.02
CA ASN A 45 6.51 4.01 29.67
C ASN A 45 6.98 5.44 29.35
N ILE A 46 7.97 5.96 30.06
CA ILE A 46 8.59 7.27 29.80
C ILE A 46 9.26 7.29 28.42
N ALA A 47 10.02 6.25 28.07
CA ALA A 47 10.67 6.13 26.76
C ALA A 47 9.63 6.02 25.61
N VAL A 48 8.59 5.20 25.78
CA VAL A 48 7.49 5.05 24.81
C VAL A 48 6.72 6.36 24.63
N ALA A 49 6.48 7.12 25.70
CA ALA A 49 5.84 8.43 25.63
C ALA A 49 6.66 9.41 24.78
N GLY A 50 7.98 9.47 25.00
CA GLY A 50 8.88 10.28 24.17
C GLY A 50 8.86 9.89 22.69
N ALA A 51 8.88 8.58 22.39
CA ALA A 51 8.80 8.08 21.02
C ALA A 51 7.48 8.46 20.34
N ASN A 52 6.35 8.31 21.04
CA ASN A 52 5.03 8.70 20.53
C ASN A 52 4.91 10.21 20.27
N LEU A 53 5.43 11.05 21.18
CA LEU A 53 5.45 12.50 21.00
C LEU A 53 6.27 12.90 19.77
N ALA A 54 7.45 12.30 19.58
CA ALA A 54 8.28 12.55 18.41
C ALA A 54 7.62 12.06 17.11
N CYS A 55 6.98 10.88 17.12
CA CYS A 55 6.21 10.40 15.98
C CYS A 55 5.10 11.40 15.60
N ASN A 56 4.38 11.94 16.58
CA ASN A 56 3.34 12.95 16.34
C ASN A 56 3.92 14.24 15.75
N GLN A 57 5.06 14.73 16.25
CA GLN A 57 5.72 15.91 15.68
C GLN A 57 6.11 15.68 14.21
N ILE A 58 6.68 14.52 13.88
CA ILE A 58 7.04 14.18 12.49
C ILE A 58 5.81 14.00 11.60
N PHE A 59 4.71 13.50 12.16
CA PHE A 59 3.44 13.38 11.45
C PHE A 59 2.85 14.75 11.08
N LEU A 60 2.95 15.74 11.98
CA LEU A 60 2.50 17.11 11.75
C LEU A 60 3.47 17.92 10.87
N ASP A 61 4.77 17.81 11.13
CA ASP A 61 5.85 18.45 10.35
C ASP A 61 6.92 17.41 10.00
N ARG A 62 6.92 17.00 8.73
CA ARG A 62 7.82 15.99 8.16
C ARG A 62 9.29 16.39 8.18
N THR A 63 9.57 17.68 8.28
CA THR A 63 10.92 18.23 8.31
C THR A 63 11.45 18.38 9.74
N TRP A 64 10.61 18.12 10.74
CA TRP A 64 11.00 18.21 12.14
C TRP A 64 12.10 17.20 12.48
N ARG A 65 13.24 17.72 12.93
CA ARG A 65 14.42 16.92 13.35
C ARG A 65 14.96 17.34 14.72
N SER A 66 14.32 18.30 15.38
CA SER A 66 14.85 18.92 16.59
C SER A 66 14.94 17.97 17.78
N GLY A 67 14.09 16.94 17.85
CA GLY A 67 14.04 16.03 18.98
C GLY A 67 13.53 16.68 20.27
N PHE A 68 13.78 16.02 21.40
CA PHE A 68 13.48 16.51 22.74
C PHE A 68 14.68 16.27 23.65
N THR A 69 14.93 17.18 24.59
CA THR A 69 16.03 17.06 25.55
C THR A 69 15.49 17.24 26.95
N ASP A 70 15.70 16.23 27.81
CA ASP A 70 15.44 16.20 29.24
C ASP A 70 14.04 16.72 29.63
N VAL A 71 13.02 16.20 28.95
CA VAL A 71 11.62 16.56 29.22
C VAL A 71 11.11 15.74 30.41
N GLU A 72 10.61 16.43 31.44
CA GLU A 72 10.04 15.80 32.63
C GLU A 72 8.72 15.08 32.30
N PHE A 73 8.64 13.80 32.65
CA PHE A 73 7.43 13.00 32.52
C PHE A 73 7.36 11.91 33.58
N ASN A 74 6.23 11.85 34.30
CA ASN A 74 5.92 10.85 35.33
C ASN A 74 7.04 10.61 36.38
N GLY A 75 7.72 11.67 36.81
CA GLY A 75 8.79 11.61 37.82
C GLY A 75 10.15 11.16 37.28
N GLY A 76 10.31 11.01 35.96
CA GLY A 76 11.58 10.84 35.28
C GLY A 76 11.76 11.84 34.13
N LEU A 77 12.76 11.58 33.28
CA LEU A 77 13.11 12.43 32.13
C LEU A 77 13.12 11.57 30.87
N PHE A 78 12.74 12.15 29.73
CA PHE A 78 13.02 11.54 28.43
C PHE A 78 13.76 12.49 27.49
N SER A 79 14.60 11.91 26.65
CA SER A 79 15.31 12.60 25.56
C SER A 79 15.10 11.83 24.27
N VAL A 80 14.81 12.54 23.19
CA VAL A 80 14.56 11.97 21.86
C VAL A 80 15.49 12.58 20.83
N SER A 81 16.14 11.74 20.04
CA SER A 81 16.94 12.16 18.90
C SER A 81 16.36 11.58 17.60
N VAL A 82 16.39 12.38 16.54
CA VAL A 82 15.82 12.02 15.23
C VAL A 82 16.92 12.11 14.18
N TYR A 83 17.10 11.04 13.41
CA TYR A 83 18.14 10.95 12.38
C TYR A 83 17.57 10.48 11.05
N ASP A 84 17.97 11.12 9.95
CA ASP A 84 17.70 10.61 8.62
C ASP A 84 18.66 9.47 8.28
N SER A 85 18.12 8.39 7.71
CA SER A 85 18.87 7.25 7.19
C SER A 85 18.94 7.31 5.66
N ALA A 86 19.86 6.52 5.08
CA ALA A 86 19.91 6.34 3.64
C ALA A 86 18.55 5.82 3.11
N SER A 87 18.11 6.33 1.96
CA SER A 87 16.78 6.06 1.36
C SER A 87 15.60 6.85 1.95
N GLY A 88 15.85 7.97 2.64
CA GLY A 88 14.79 8.90 3.08
C GLY A 88 13.98 8.42 4.29
N ARG A 89 14.43 7.37 4.98
CA ARG A 89 13.84 6.85 6.22
C ARG A 89 14.26 7.69 7.41
N VAL A 90 13.42 7.76 8.44
CA VAL A 90 13.70 8.54 9.66
C VAL A 90 13.75 7.60 10.86
N LEU A 91 14.87 7.59 11.58
CA LEU A 91 15.05 6.83 12.81
C LEU A 91 14.85 7.75 14.02
N ILE A 92 13.88 7.43 14.85
CA ILE A 92 13.63 8.07 16.14
C ILE A 92 14.26 7.18 17.22
N THR A 93 15.07 7.76 18.09
CA THR A 93 15.61 7.08 19.28
C THR A 93 15.17 7.86 20.52
N SER A 94 14.28 7.27 21.32
CA SER A 94 13.78 7.83 22.57
C SER A 94 14.42 7.11 23.75
N THR A 95 15.03 7.85 24.67
CA THR A 95 15.63 7.30 25.90
C THR A 95 14.92 7.88 27.11
N GLY A 96 14.27 7.02 27.88
CA GLY A 96 13.64 7.37 29.16
C GLY A 96 14.58 7.04 30.32
N THR A 97 14.68 7.96 31.29
CA THR A 97 15.51 7.85 32.48
C THR A 97 14.63 7.94 33.73
N TYR A 98 14.72 6.94 34.61
CA TYR A 98 14.09 6.96 35.93
C TYR A 98 15.07 6.42 36.97
N GLN A 99 15.26 7.15 38.07
CA GLN A 99 16.22 6.81 39.15
C GLN A 99 17.62 6.38 38.62
N SER A 100 18.18 7.15 37.68
CA SER A 100 19.49 6.93 37.05
C SER A 100 19.63 5.68 36.16
N GLN A 101 18.54 4.93 35.93
CA GLN A 101 18.49 3.83 34.97
C GLN A 101 17.81 4.30 33.68
N THR A 102 18.28 3.81 32.53
CA THR A 102 17.78 4.21 31.22
C THR A 102 17.14 3.04 30.45
N HIS A 103 16.20 3.37 29.58
CA HIS A 103 15.62 2.44 28.62
C HIS A 103 15.42 3.16 27.28
N THR A 104 15.67 2.48 26.16
CA THR A 104 15.73 3.10 24.84
C THR A 104 14.79 2.41 23.86
N VAL A 105 13.84 3.17 23.32
CA VAL A 105 12.91 2.76 22.27
C VAL A 105 13.39 3.34 20.94
N LYS A 106 13.37 2.54 19.88
CA LYS A 106 13.74 2.96 18.51
C LYS A 106 12.57 2.75 17.57
N VAL A 107 12.24 3.77 16.79
CA VAL A 107 11.17 3.73 15.79
C VAL A 107 11.75 4.08 14.43
N LEU A 108 11.55 3.22 13.45
CA LEU A 108 11.95 3.49 12.06
C LEU A 108 10.72 3.89 11.25
N LEU A 109 10.75 5.09 10.70
CA LEU A 109 9.74 5.61 9.79
C LEU A 109 10.23 5.51 8.34
N SER A 110 9.35 5.18 7.41
CA SER A 110 9.60 5.24 5.97
C SER A 110 8.61 6.21 5.31
N PRO A 111 9.02 7.00 4.30
CA PRO A 111 8.08 7.69 3.44
C PRO A 111 7.13 6.65 2.87
N SER A 112 5.83 6.91 3.01
CA SER A 112 4.82 6.04 2.46
C SER A 112 4.65 6.34 0.97
N SER A 113 4.37 5.32 0.17
CA SER A 113 4.20 5.43 -1.28
C SER A 113 2.87 4.86 -1.70
N PHE A 114 2.35 5.36 -2.84
CA PHE A 114 1.17 4.79 -3.48
C PHE A 114 1.36 3.35 -3.92
N SER A 115 2.60 2.86 -4.02
CA SER A 115 2.91 1.47 -4.36
C SER A 115 2.20 0.48 -3.45
N LYS A 116 2.04 0.77 -2.15
CA LYS A 116 1.41 -0.11 -1.14
C LYS A 116 -0.07 -0.40 -1.40
N PHE A 117 -0.75 0.45 -2.18
CA PHE A 117 -2.18 0.29 -2.41
C PHE A 117 -2.42 -0.71 -3.54
N ALA A 118 -3.22 -1.72 -3.24
CA ALA A 118 -3.89 -2.50 -4.27
C ALA A 118 -4.81 -1.58 -5.06
N MET A 119 -5.66 -0.82 -4.37
CA MET A 119 -6.59 0.10 -5.03
C MET A 119 -6.55 1.46 -4.37
N TYR A 120 -6.37 2.49 -5.17
CA TYR A 120 -6.51 3.87 -4.74
C TYR A 120 -7.45 4.62 -5.69
N SER A 121 -8.40 5.38 -5.14
CA SER A 121 -9.14 6.36 -5.95
C SER A 121 -9.31 7.70 -5.26
N GLY A 122 -9.14 8.78 -6.04
CA GLY A 122 -9.33 10.15 -5.58
C GLY A 122 -10.80 10.47 -5.31
N ASN A 123 -11.68 10.16 -6.26
CA ASN A 123 -13.10 10.42 -6.17
C ASN A 123 -13.90 9.20 -6.63
N VAL A 124 -14.84 8.75 -5.80
CA VAL A 124 -15.82 7.72 -6.15
C VAL A 124 -17.21 8.32 -6.20
N SER A 125 -17.93 8.10 -7.30
CA SER A 125 -19.34 8.46 -7.42
C SER A 125 -20.21 7.72 -6.41
N ALA A 126 -21.28 8.35 -5.91
CA ALA A 126 -22.22 7.69 -4.98
C ALA A 126 -22.89 6.43 -5.58
N ALA A 127 -22.93 6.36 -6.90
CA ALA A 127 -23.53 5.26 -7.63
C ALA A 127 -22.52 4.19 -8.07
N ALA A 128 -21.21 4.41 -7.88
CA ALA A 128 -20.20 3.38 -8.05
C ALA A 128 -20.03 2.63 -6.72
N LYS A 129 -20.36 1.35 -6.69
CA LYS A 129 -20.45 0.57 -5.45
C LYS A 129 -19.66 -0.73 -5.56
N LEU A 130 -18.85 -1.01 -4.54
CA LEU A 130 -18.32 -2.35 -4.32
C LEU A 130 -19.40 -3.22 -3.66
N ARG A 131 -19.59 -4.44 -4.15
CA ARG A 131 -20.74 -5.27 -3.82
C ARG A 131 -20.41 -6.68 -3.37
N SER A 132 -21.41 -7.43 -2.89
CA SER A 132 -21.27 -8.87 -2.69
C SER A 132 -20.65 -9.54 -3.91
N GLY A 133 -19.60 -10.33 -3.68
CA GLY A 133 -18.79 -10.96 -4.72
C GLY A 133 -17.54 -10.17 -5.12
N ASP A 134 -17.44 -8.89 -4.73
CA ASP A 134 -16.19 -8.15 -4.84
C ASP A 134 -15.24 -8.56 -3.72
N THR A 135 -13.98 -8.76 -4.08
CA THR A 135 -12.95 -9.22 -3.17
C THR A 135 -11.65 -8.51 -3.50
N ILE A 136 -11.11 -7.80 -2.52
CA ILE A 136 -9.84 -7.08 -2.68
C ILE A 136 -8.86 -7.57 -1.62
N ASP A 137 -7.79 -8.18 -2.08
CA ASP A 137 -6.67 -8.67 -1.29
C ASP A 137 -5.48 -7.72 -1.42
N GLY A 138 -5.38 -6.81 -0.45
CA GLY A 138 -4.38 -5.75 -0.37
C GLY A 138 -4.95 -4.45 0.21
N ALA A 139 -4.08 -3.49 0.54
CA ALA A 139 -4.51 -2.22 1.13
C ALA A 139 -5.29 -1.37 0.11
N ILE A 140 -6.33 -0.69 0.57
CA ILE A 140 -7.13 0.20 -0.28
C ILE A 140 -7.28 1.59 0.33
N HIS A 141 -7.44 2.58 -0.55
CA HIS A 141 -7.75 3.95 -0.15
C HIS A 141 -8.77 4.63 -1.07
N PHE A 142 -9.76 5.29 -0.49
CA PHE A 142 -10.75 6.08 -1.21
C PHE A 142 -10.89 7.48 -0.60
N ASN A 143 -10.35 8.49 -1.27
CA ASN A 143 -10.17 9.83 -0.70
C ASN A 143 -11.48 10.48 -0.24
N ASN A 144 -12.52 10.43 -1.07
CA ASN A 144 -13.81 11.03 -0.72
C ASN A 144 -14.69 10.06 0.08
N LYS A 145 -14.94 8.86 -0.46
CA LYS A 145 -15.83 7.85 0.10
C LYS A 145 -15.61 6.47 -0.50
N LEU A 146 -15.87 5.46 0.32
CA LEU A 146 -16.09 4.09 -0.12
C LEU A 146 -17.59 3.82 -0.06
N VAL A 147 -18.21 3.48 -1.19
CA VAL A 147 -19.62 3.07 -1.24
C VAL A 147 -19.72 1.56 -1.42
N THR A 148 -20.46 0.89 -0.52
CA THR A 148 -20.65 -0.56 -0.53
C THR A 148 -22.11 -0.98 -0.64
N GLN A 149 -22.36 -2.17 -1.20
CA GLN A 149 -23.67 -2.79 -1.30
C GLN A 149 -23.61 -4.32 -1.15
N GLY A 150 -24.21 -4.87 -0.10
CA GLY A 150 -24.07 -6.27 0.25
C GLY A 150 -22.84 -6.48 1.12
N ASP A 151 -22.11 -7.56 0.86
CA ASP A 151 -21.03 -8.07 1.71
C ASP A 151 -19.73 -8.21 0.89
N PRO A 152 -19.18 -7.12 0.32
CA PRO A 152 -17.83 -7.17 -0.27
C PRO A 152 -16.79 -7.50 0.81
N VAL A 153 -15.69 -8.13 0.40
CA VAL A 153 -14.63 -8.58 1.33
C VAL A 153 -13.33 -7.85 1.04
N PHE A 154 -12.75 -7.27 2.09
CA PHE A 154 -11.48 -6.57 2.06
C PHE A 154 -10.50 -7.27 3.01
N PHE A 155 -9.43 -7.86 2.46
CA PHE A 155 -8.42 -8.57 3.28
C PHE A 155 -7.36 -7.62 3.84
N GLY A 156 -6.99 -6.56 3.12
CA GLY A 156 -6.07 -5.55 3.59
C GLY A 156 -6.76 -4.41 4.34
N LYS A 157 -5.95 -3.49 4.89
CA LYS A 157 -6.44 -2.27 5.56
C LYS A 157 -7.19 -1.40 4.55
N ALA A 158 -8.41 -1.00 4.90
CA ALA A 158 -9.20 -0.07 4.11
C ALA A 158 -9.19 1.32 4.73
N THR A 159 -8.79 2.34 3.98
CA THR A 159 -8.83 3.74 4.43
C THR A 159 -9.72 4.56 3.51
N MET A 160 -10.46 5.52 4.06
CA MET A 160 -11.40 6.30 3.26
C MET A 160 -11.76 7.63 3.90
N GLY A 161 -12.21 8.60 3.10
CA GLY A 161 -12.81 9.83 3.63
C GLY A 161 -14.10 9.55 4.42
N SER A 162 -15.03 8.81 3.82
CA SER A 162 -16.26 8.36 4.49
C SER A 162 -16.70 6.96 4.01
N LEU A 163 -17.32 6.17 4.89
CA LEU A 163 -17.90 4.88 4.53
C LEU A 163 -19.41 5.03 4.31
N GLN A 164 -19.92 4.59 3.16
CA GLN A 164 -21.34 4.61 2.82
C GLN A 164 -21.82 3.21 2.46
N THR A 165 -22.64 2.60 3.30
CA THR A 165 -23.21 1.27 3.04
C THR A 165 -24.68 1.41 2.65
N THR A 166 -25.03 1.00 1.43
CA THR A 166 -26.43 1.07 0.96
C THR A 166 -27.29 -0.07 1.53
N SER A 167 -26.74 -1.28 1.56
CA SER A 167 -27.35 -2.50 2.11
C SER A 167 -26.24 -3.50 2.45
N GLY A 168 -26.52 -4.53 3.26
CA GLY A 168 -25.53 -5.55 3.64
C GLY A 168 -24.46 -5.06 4.62
N THR A 169 -23.48 -5.92 4.90
CA THR A 169 -22.39 -5.68 5.85
C THR A 169 -21.04 -5.96 5.18
N PRO A 170 -20.31 -4.93 4.70
CA PRO A 170 -18.98 -5.13 4.16
C PRO A 170 -18.05 -5.74 5.22
N VAL A 171 -17.20 -6.68 4.81
CA VAL A 171 -16.29 -7.41 5.69
C VAL A 171 -14.87 -6.85 5.54
N PHE A 172 -14.38 -6.18 6.59
CA PHE A 172 -13.03 -5.63 6.65
C PHE A 172 -12.14 -6.51 7.54
N LEU A 173 -11.46 -7.50 6.97
CA LEU A 173 -10.58 -8.41 7.71
C LEU A 173 -9.28 -7.72 8.12
N GLY A 174 -8.75 -6.81 7.29
CA GLY A 174 -7.59 -5.97 7.61
C GLY A 174 -7.93 -4.71 8.41
N GLY A 175 -9.18 -4.58 8.85
CA GLY A 175 -9.70 -3.38 9.52
C GLY A 175 -9.94 -2.21 8.55
N TYR A 176 -10.65 -1.19 9.04
CA TYR A 176 -10.87 0.04 8.28
C TYR A 176 -10.61 1.30 9.10
N GLU A 177 -10.46 2.43 8.42
CA GLU A 177 -10.34 3.76 9.01
C GLU A 177 -11.03 4.80 8.12
N SER A 178 -11.90 5.61 8.72
CA SER A 178 -12.63 6.68 8.04
C SER A 178 -12.11 8.07 8.43
N GLY A 179 -12.27 9.06 7.58
CA GLY A 179 -11.75 10.42 7.78
C GLY A 179 -10.32 10.62 7.30
N VAL A 180 -9.76 9.64 6.57
CA VAL A 180 -8.40 9.69 6.02
C VAL A 180 -8.45 10.31 4.63
N ASN A 181 -7.61 11.33 4.39
CA ASN A 181 -7.43 11.97 3.11
C ASN A 181 -5.96 11.90 2.70
N ILE A 182 -5.67 11.23 1.60
CA ILE A 182 -4.35 11.12 0.99
C ILE A 182 -4.45 11.80 -0.38
N PRO A 183 -3.97 13.04 -0.58
CA PRO A 183 -4.16 13.79 -1.82
C PRO A 183 -3.82 13.00 -3.08
N PHE A 184 -4.63 13.15 -4.14
CA PHE A 184 -4.37 12.46 -5.42
C PHE A 184 -2.98 12.85 -5.94
N PRO A 185 -2.16 11.88 -6.36
CA PRO A 185 -0.78 12.15 -6.72
C PRO A 185 -0.65 13.01 -7.97
N ASP A 186 0.33 13.91 -8.00
CA ASP A 186 0.82 14.46 -9.27
C ASP A 186 1.71 13.41 -9.95
N PHE A 187 1.38 13.10 -11.19
CA PHE A 187 2.06 12.08 -12.01
C PHE A 187 2.80 12.70 -13.20
N THR A 188 2.73 14.03 -13.38
CA THR A 188 3.27 14.74 -14.55
C THR A 188 4.76 14.47 -14.73
N SER A 189 5.53 14.47 -13.65
CA SER A 189 6.97 14.20 -13.67
C SER A 189 7.29 12.77 -14.14
N ASN A 190 6.54 11.77 -13.67
CA ASN A 190 6.69 10.37 -14.09
C ASN A 190 6.29 10.18 -15.55
N ALA A 191 5.16 10.76 -15.98
CA ALA A 191 4.72 10.72 -17.37
C ALA A 191 5.78 11.34 -18.31
N ASN A 192 6.35 12.48 -17.92
CA ASN A 192 7.45 13.12 -18.64
C ASN A 192 8.73 12.26 -18.66
N ALA A 193 9.05 11.57 -17.57
CA ALA A 193 10.19 10.66 -17.51
C ALA A 193 10.02 9.48 -18.47
N VAL A 194 8.84 8.85 -18.50
CA VAL A 194 8.54 7.76 -19.45
C VAL A 194 8.62 8.26 -20.88
N LYS A 195 8.03 9.43 -21.19
CA LYS A 195 8.14 10.05 -22.52
C LYS A 195 9.59 10.29 -22.94
N ALA A 196 10.39 10.90 -22.06
CA ALA A 196 11.80 11.20 -22.33
C ALA A 196 12.60 9.93 -22.61
N GLN A 197 12.45 8.91 -21.76
CA GLN A 197 13.16 7.63 -21.91
C GLN A 197 12.70 6.86 -23.16
N ALA A 198 11.40 6.84 -23.44
CA ALA A 198 10.86 6.28 -24.67
C ALA A 198 11.48 6.94 -25.92
N SER A 199 11.65 8.27 -25.89
CA SER A 199 12.25 9.03 -27.00
C SER A 199 13.76 8.82 -27.14
N SER A 200 14.46 8.49 -26.05
CA SER A 200 15.92 8.36 -26.03
C SER A 200 16.47 6.93 -26.14
N GLY A 201 15.60 5.91 -26.16
CA GLY A 201 16.03 4.52 -26.21
C GLY A 201 14.92 3.46 -26.02
N GLY A 202 13.65 3.88 -26.05
CA GLY A 202 12.49 2.99 -26.03
C GLY A 202 11.69 3.14 -27.31
N PHE A 203 10.38 2.90 -27.23
CA PHE A 203 9.46 3.14 -28.34
C PHE A 203 8.66 4.41 -28.09
N TYR A 204 8.71 5.36 -29.04
CA TYR A 204 7.96 6.60 -28.98
C TYR A 204 7.14 6.83 -30.25
N GLN A 205 5.87 7.20 -30.06
CA GLN A 205 4.99 7.66 -31.12
C GLN A 205 4.28 8.96 -30.70
N ASN A 206 4.03 9.86 -31.65
CA ASN A 206 3.21 11.05 -31.41
C ASN A 206 1.95 11.01 -32.29
N GLY A 207 0.79 11.12 -31.66
CA GLY A 207 -0.52 11.07 -32.28
C GLY A 207 -0.94 9.68 -32.77
N GLY A 208 -2.17 9.63 -33.28
CA GLY A 208 -2.76 8.41 -33.84
C GLY A 208 -3.10 7.36 -32.79
N GLN A 209 -3.13 6.10 -33.20
CA GLN A 209 -3.36 4.96 -32.34
C GLN A 209 -2.09 4.13 -32.24
N LEU A 210 -1.87 3.48 -31.10
CA LEU A 210 -0.86 2.46 -30.93
C LEU A 210 -1.51 1.24 -30.30
N TRP A 211 -1.58 0.17 -31.09
CA TRP A 211 -2.05 -1.13 -30.64
C TRP A 211 -0.84 -2.00 -30.33
N LEU A 212 -0.82 -2.62 -29.16
CA LEU A 212 0.24 -3.50 -28.69
C LEU A 212 -0.35 -4.86 -28.33
N LYS A 213 0.28 -5.91 -28.84
CA LYS A 213 -0.04 -7.30 -28.50
C LYS A 213 1.21 -8.03 -28.02
N PHE A 214 1.23 -8.36 -26.74
CA PHE A 214 2.32 -9.10 -26.12
C PHE A 214 2.13 -10.61 -26.26
N HIS A 215 3.23 -11.33 -26.42
CA HIS A 215 3.25 -12.79 -26.53
C HIS A 215 4.14 -13.41 -25.45
N SER A 216 3.77 -14.61 -25.00
CA SER A 216 4.44 -15.34 -23.92
C SER A 216 5.90 -15.70 -24.23
N ASP A 217 6.31 -15.65 -25.49
CA ASP A 217 7.69 -15.89 -25.95
C ASP A 217 8.61 -14.66 -25.81
N GLY A 218 8.11 -13.54 -25.26
CA GLY A 218 8.88 -12.30 -25.10
C GLY A 218 8.86 -11.40 -26.34
N THR A 219 7.98 -11.68 -27.31
CA THR A 219 7.77 -10.82 -28.47
C THR A 219 6.55 -9.92 -28.34
N VAL A 220 6.53 -8.86 -29.14
CA VAL A 220 5.44 -7.90 -29.27
C VAL A 220 5.12 -7.68 -30.74
N GLN A 221 3.83 -7.55 -31.05
CA GLN A 221 3.34 -7.03 -32.32
C GLN A 221 2.70 -5.68 -32.08
N TYR A 222 2.77 -4.79 -33.07
CA TYR A 222 2.14 -3.49 -33.01
C TYR A 222 1.45 -3.09 -34.32
N LYS A 223 0.53 -2.14 -34.24
CA LYS A 223 -0.08 -1.47 -35.41
C LYS A 223 -0.55 -0.06 -35.05
N THR A 224 -0.66 0.82 -36.05
CA THR A 224 -0.92 2.26 -35.88
C THR A 224 -2.37 2.70 -36.12
N SER A 225 -3.22 1.76 -36.52
CA SER A 225 -4.65 1.93 -36.70
C SER A 225 -5.37 0.61 -36.45
N SER A 226 -6.63 0.69 -36.01
CA SER A 226 -7.49 -0.48 -35.86
C SER A 226 -7.58 -1.35 -37.14
N SER A 227 -7.51 -0.74 -38.33
CA SER A 227 -7.60 -1.40 -39.63
C SER A 227 -6.31 -2.00 -40.16
N ASP A 228 -5.16 -1.62 -39.58
CA ASP A 228 -3.85 -2.03 -40.09
C ASP A 228 -3.60 -3.53 -39.78
N PRO A 229 -2.86 -4.25 -40.65
CA PRO A 229 -2.34 -5.56 -40.29
C PRO A 229 -1.34 -5.43 -39.13
N TRP A 230 -1.28 -6.43 -38.27
CA TRP A 230 -0.25 -6.51 -37.23
C TRP A 230 1.15 -6.57 -37.87
N SER A 231 2.12 -5.92 -37.22
CA SER A 231 3.53 -6.07 -37.57
C SER A 231 3.98 -7.53 -37.48
N ALA A 232 5.14 -7.84 -38.06
CA ALA A 232 5.88 -9.04 -37.67
C ALA A 232 6.17 -9.00 -36.16
N SER A 233 6.28 -10.16 -35.52
CA SER A 233 6.68 -10.24 -34.11
C SER A 233 8.11 -9.77 -33.93
N VAL A 234 8.33 -8.87 -32.98
CA VAL A 234 9.63 -8.30 -32.64
C VAL A 234 9.93 -8.61 -31.17
N ASN A 235 11.17 -8.94 -30.82
CA ASN A 235 11.55 -9.15 -29.42
C ASN A 235 11.31 -7.88 -28.61
N LEU A 236 10.66 -7.98 -27.45
CA LEU A 236 10.35 -6.83 -26.61
C LEU A 236 11.62 -6.05 -26.22
N THR A 237 12.71 -6.76 -25.93
CA THR A 237 14.02 -6.17 -25.61
C THR A 237 14.68 -5.43 -26.77
N THR A 238 14.23 -5.65 -28.01
CA THR A 238 14.65 -4.87 -29.18
C THR A 238 13.67 -3.76 -29.53
N PHE A 239 12.38 -3.97 -29.24
CA PHE A 239 11.32 -2.99 -29.51
C PHE A 239 11.36 -1.82 -28.52
N ALA A 240 11.58 -2.12 -27.25
CA ALA A 240 11.79 -1.13 -26.18
C ALA A 240 12.95 -1.58 -25.27
N PRO A 241 14.22 -1.37 -25.69
CA PRO A 241 15.40 -1.85 -24.97
C PRO A 241 15.52 -1.37 -23.53
N ASN A 242 15.04 -0.17 -23.23
CA ASN A 242 14.99 0.38 -21.88
C ASN A 242 13.67 0.09 -21.14
N GLY A 243 12.78 -0.72 -21.73
CA GLY A 243 11.48 -1.08 -21.16
C GLY A 243 10.46 0.07 -21.14
N GLN A 244 10.64 1.12 -21.94
CA GLN A 244 9.72 2.27 -21.99
C GLN A 244 9.03 2.38 -23.34
N ILE A 245 7.70 2.39 -23.32
CA ILE A 245 6.85 2.60 -24.50
C ILE A 245 5.94 3.79 -24.23
N CYS A 246 5.91 4.76 -25.14
CA CYS A 246 5.12 5.97 -24.97
C CYS A 246 4.41 6.36 -26.26
N ILE A 247 3.11 6.62 -26.15
CA ILE A 247 2.36 7.39 -27.14
C ILE A 247 2.00 8.76 -26.55
N ASP A 248 2.48 9.82 -27.18
CA ASP A 248 2.12 11.20 -26.85
C ASP A 248 0.95 11.64 -27.72
N ASN A 249 -0.03 12.31 -27.12
CA ASN A 249 -1.20 12.87 -27.80
C ASN A 249 -2.00 11.87 -28.68
N GLY A 250 -2.04 10.58 -28.31
CA GLY A 250 -2.76 9.54 -29.06
C GLY A 250 -3.50 8.53 -28.19
N GLU A 251 -3.99 7.46 -28.81
CA GLU A 251 -4.74 6.38 -28.16
C GLU A 251 -3.86 5.14 -27.99
N LEU A 252 -3.83 4.58 -26.78
CA LEU A 252 -3.12 3.33 -26.50
C LEU A 252 -4.12 2.17 -26.41
N HIS A 253 -3.85 1.08 -27.13
CA HIS A 253 -4.61 -0.16 -27.06
C HIS A 253 -3.67 -1.32 -26.72
N VAL A 254 -4.02 -2.14 -25.73
CA VAL A 254 -3.11 -3.18 -25.22
C VAL A 254 -3.82 -4.49 -24.91
N GLU A 255 -3.20 -5.60 -25.28
CA GLU A 255 -3.60 -6.96 -24.92
C GLU A 255 -2.40 -7.93 -24.91
N GLY A 256 -2.62 -9.14 -24.36
CA GLY A 256 -1.72 -10.27 -24.58
C GLY A 256 -1.09 -10.85 -23.31
N THR A 257 0.08 -11.45 -23.46
CA THR A 257 0.85 -12.04 -22.35
C THR A 257 2.26 -11.48 -22.37
N LEU A 258 2.63 -10.75 -21.32
CA LEU A 258 3.94 -10.13 -21.16
C LEU A 258 4.93 -11.13 -20.57
N ASN A 259 6.07 -11.29 -21.23
CA ASN A 259 7.27 -11.92 -20.69
C ASN A 259 8.38 -10.86 -20.66
N GLY A 260 8.76 -10.42 -19.46
CA GLY A 260 9.68 -9.32 -19.21
C GLY A 260 9.07 -8.12 -18.48
N SER A 261 9.81 -7.02 -18.45
CA SER A 261 9.45 -5.79 -17.73
C SER A 261 9.27 -4.63 -18.69
N VAL A 262 8.12 -3.94 -18.62
CA VAL A 262 7.82 -2.78 -19.47
C VAL A 262 6.88 -1.80 -18.77
N THR A 263 7.11 -0.50 -18.99
CA THR A 263 6.18 0.57 -18.64
C THR A 263 5.68 1.22 -19.93
N ILE A 264 4.36 1.28 -20.05
CA ILE A 264 3.64 1.80 -21.21
C ILE A 264 2.86 3.03 -20.77
N ALA A 265 3.02 4.14 -21.48
CA ALA A 265 2.33 5.38 -21.17
C ALA A 265 1.58 5.95 -22.37
N SER A 266 0.34 6.39 -22.13
CA SER A 266 -0.39 7.31 -22.98
C SER A 266 -0.37 8.68 -22.30
N VAL A 267 0.37 9.63 -22.86
CA VAL A 267 0.62 10.96 -22.28
C VAL A 267 0.04 12.06 -23.16
N VAL A 268 -0.11 13.25 -22.60
CA VAL A 268 -0.66 14.40 -23.31
C VAL A 268 0.26 15.61 -23.15
N THR A 269 0.60 16.25 -24.26
CA THR A 269 1.47 17.43 -24.30
C THR A 269 0.77 18.55 -25.07
N GLY A 270 0.37 19.61 -24.35
CA GLY A 270 -0.26 20.78 -24.97
C GLY A 270 -1.69 20.54 -25.47
N MET A 271 -2.33 19.44 -25.07
CA MET A 271 -3.72 19.11 -25.38
C MET A 271 -4.48 18.75 -24.10
N THR A 272 -5.80 18.60 -24.20
CA THR A 272 -6.65 18.09 -23.12
C THR A 272 -6.92 16.59 -23.37
N PRO A 273 -6.79 15.72 -22.35
CA PRO A 273 -7.13 14.32 -22.48
C PRO A 273 -8.57 14.11 -22.99
N SER A 274 -8.75 13.16 -23.89
CA SER A 274 -10.05 12.77 -24.47
C SER A 274 -10.02 11.30 -24.87
N SER A 275 -11.14 10.75 -25.37
CA SER A 275 -11.18 9.38 -25.90
C SER A 275 -10.14 9.12 -27.00
N SER A 276 -9.67 10.18 -27.67
CA SER A 276 -8.68 10.10 -28.75
C SER A 276 -7.30 10.65 -28.44
N VAL A 277 -7.08 11.11 -27.20
CA VAL A 277 -5.84 11.76 -26.78
C VAL A 277 -5.57 11.39 -25.33
N GLY A 278 -4.50 10.62 -25.08
CA GLY A 278 -4.08 10.23 -23.73
C GLY A 278 -4.86 9.06 -23.13
N SER A 279 -5.91 8.55 -23.80
CA SER A 279 -6.70 7.43 -23.30
C SER A 279 -6.00 6.09 -23.56
N THR A 280 -6.29 5.12 -22.70
CA THR A 280 -5.78 3.76 -22.77
C THR A 280 -6.93 2.75 -22.73
N TYR A 281 -6.88 1.76 -23.62
CA TYR A 281 -7.87 0.71 -23.78
C TYR A 281 -7.21 -0.65 -23.57
N ILE A 282 -7.70 -1.39 -22.58
CA ILE A 282 -7.30 -2.77 -22.36
C ILE A 282 -8.29 -3.65 -23.13
N GLU A 283 -7.84 -4.10 -24.31
CA GLU A 283 -8.68 -4.74 -25.32
C GLU A 283 -9.09 -6.16 -24.92
N ASN A 284 -8.19 -6.86 -24.22
CA ASN A 284 -8.38 -8.24 -23.82
C ASN A 284 -7.49 -8.56 -22.61
N ASN A 285 -7.44 -9.82 -22.19
CA ASN A 285 -6.56 -10.27 -21.12
C ASN A 285 -5.13 -9.76 -21.33
N LEU A 286 -4.54 -9.25 -20.25
CA LEU A 286 -3.18 -8.76 -20.21
C LEU A 286 -2.51 -9.42 -19.02
N ARG A 287 -1.69 -10.45 -19.27
CA ARG A 287 -1.21 -11.35 -18.21
C ARG A 287 0.30 -11.39 -18.18
N TYR A 288 0.87 -11.73 -17.03
CA TYR A 288 2.26 -12.15 -16.97
C TYR A 288 2.41 -13.57 -17.52
N ALA A 289 3.52 -13.85 -18.19
CA ALA A 289 3.86 -15.19 -18.66
C ALA A 289 4.10 -16.13 -17.48
N THR A 290 4.69 -15.61 -16.41
CA THR A 290 4.86 -16.29 -15.12
C THR A 290 4.01 -15.62 -14.05
N ASP A 291 2.98 -16.32 -13.57
CA ASP A 291 2.02 -15.80 -12.59
C ASP A 291 2.67 -15.59 -11.20
N PRO A 292 2.81 -14.34 -10.72
CA PRO A 292 3.51 -14.02 -9.48
C PRO A 292 2.80 -14.54 -8.24
N LEU A 293 1.50 -14.86 -8.33
CA LEU A 293 0.74 -15.44 -7.24
C LEU A 293 1.14 -16.88 -6.94
N THR A 294 1.71 -17.56 -7.94
CA THR A 294 2.18 -18.95 -7.83
C THR A 294 3.70 -19.04 -7.82
N ASN A 295 4.38 -18.07 -8.46
CA ASN A 295 5.82 -17.99 -8.51
C ASN A 295 6.29 -16.57 -8.15
N PRO A 296 6.59 -16.30 -6.87
CA PRO A 296 7.08 -15.01 -6.41
C PRO A 296 8.40 -14.56 -7.07
N SER A 297 9.17 -15.46 -7.68
CA SER A 297 10.40 -15.13 -8.40
C SER A 297 10.15 -14.72 -9.86
N SER A 298 8.90 -14.52 -10.27
CA SER A 298 8.58 -13.98 -11.58
C SER A 298 9.35 -12.68 -11.81
N THR A 299 9.89 -12.51 -13.02
CA THR A 299 10.56 -11.27 -13.45
C THR A 299 9.63 -10.37 -14.25
N ASP A 300 8.40 -10.82 -14.51
CA ASP A 300 7.43 -10.09 -15.30
C ASP A 300 6.85 -8.92 -14.50
N MET A 301 6.87 -7.73 -15.08
CA MET A 301 6.42 -6.49 -14.44
C MET A 301 5.87 -5.51 -15.47
N LEU A 302 4.61 -5.11 -15.31
CA LEU A 302 3.93 -4.20 -16.23
C LEU A 302 3.49 -2.94 -15.50
N GLY A 303 3.83 -1.78 -16.05
CA GLY A 303 3.24 -0.50 -15.70
C GLY A 303 2.41 0.06 -16.85
N ILE A 304 1.17 0.47 -16.59
CA ILE A 304 0.33 1.22 -17.55
C ILE A 304 -0.04 2.58 -16.96
N ILE A 305 0.31 3.64 -17.67
CA ILE A 305 0.04 5.02 -17.29
C ILE A 305 -0.87 5.66 -18.35
N SER A 306 -2.01 6.17 -17.93
CA SER A 306 -2.97 6.84 -18.80
C SER A 306 -3.23 8.27 -18.32
N ALA A 307 -2.84 9.27 -19.12
CA ALA A 307 -3.18 10.67 -18.84
C ALA A 307 -4.69 10.96 -19.06
N GLY A 308 -5.34 10.17 -19.92
CA GLY A 308 -6.78 10.13 -20.12
C GLY A 308 -7.43 8.92 -19.44
N ASP A 309 -8.63 8.58 -19.89
CA ASP A 309 -9.39 7.47 -19.31
C ASP A 309 -8.67 6.12 -19.53
N LEU A 310 -8.76 5.23 -18.54
CA LEU A 310 -8.36 3.83 -18.67
C LEU A 310 -9.63 2.99 -18.78
N THR A 311 -9.81 2.32 -19.92
CA THR A 311 -11.05 1.59 -20.23
C THR A 311 -10.79 0.10 -20.40
N PHE A 312 -11.53 -0.73 -19.64
CA PHE A 312 -11.59 -2.17 -19.86
C PHE A 312 -12.61 -2.47 -20.96
N GLN A 313 -12.14 -2.98 -22.10
CA GLN A 313 -12.98 -3.18 -23.29
C GLN A 313 -13.83 -4.44 -23.25
N ARG A 314 -13.45 -5.40 -22.42
CA ARG A 314 -14.10 -6.71 -22.32
C ARG A 314 -14.25 -7.16 -20.87
N ILE A 315 -15.29 -7.93 -20.61
CA ILE A 315 -15.54 -8.65 -19.37
C ILE A 315 -15.97 -10.08 -19.76
N PRO A 316 -15.55 -11.15 -19.04
CA PRO A 316 -14.55 -11.13 -17.98
C PRO A 316 -13.16 -10.80 -18.54
N ILE A 317 -12.31 -10.22 -17.70
CA ILE A 317 -10.94 -9.85 -18.07
C ILE A 317 -10.00 -10.04 -16.89
N ARG A 318 -8.77 -10.48 -17.18
CA ARG A 318 -7.66 -10.51 -16.22
C ARG A 318 -6.55 -9.57 -16.69
N VAL A 319 -6.11 -8.71 -15.79
CA VAL A 319 -5.03 -7.75 -16.00
C VAL A 319 -3.99 -7.90 -14.89
N ASP A 320 -2.76 -8.22 -15.26
CA ASP A 320 -1.63 -8.31 -14.36
C ASP A 320 -0.73 -7.08 -14.60
N GLY A 321 -0.52 -6.24 -13.59
CA GLY A 321 0.19 -4.97 -13.75
C GLY A 321 -0.19 -3.89 -12.75
N ALA A 322 0.63 -2.85 -12.69
CA ALA A 322 0.30 -1.59 -12.04
C ALA A 322 -0.41 -0.69 -13.06
N LEU A 323 -1.61 -0.23 -12.71
CA LEU A 323 -2.47 0.57 -13.57
C LEU A 323 -2.65 1.96 -12.95
N PHE A 324 -2.43 3.00 -13.73
CA PHE A 324 -2.61 4.38 -13.32
C PHE A 324 -3.44 5.14 -14.36
N THR A 325 -4.44 5.89 -13.91
CA THR A 325 -5.14 6.89 -14.73
C THR A 325 -5.31 8.20 -13.97
N ASP A 326 -5.00 9.30 -14.66
CA ASP A 326 -5.26 10.66 -14.15
C ASP A 326 -6.69 11.14 -14.40
N GLN A 327 -7.53 10.33 -15.02
CA GLN A 327 -8.92 10.65 -15.29
C GLN A 327 -9.79 9.53 -14.73
N ASN A 328 -10.64 8.94 -15.57
CA ASN A 328 -11.62 7.96 -15.14
C ASN A 328 -11.13 6.56 -15.46
N ALA A 329 -11.32 5.65 -14.52
CA ALA A 329 -11.35 4.24 -14.88
C ALA A 329 -12.76 3.85 -15.31
N ARG A 330 -12.87 3.19 -16.47
CA ARG A 330 -14.13 2.94 -17.16
C ARG A 330 -14.28 1.51 -17.63
N LEU A 331 -15.54 1.09 -17.75
CA LEU A 331 -15.92 -0.06 -18.55
C LEU A 331 -16.35 0.39 -19.95
N ASN A 332 -16.15 -0.45 -20.96
CA ASN A 332 -16.81 -0.24 -22.25
C ASN A 332 -18.33 -0.19 -22.05
N SER A 333 -18.98 0.74 -22.76
CA SER A 333 -20.43 1.03 -22.66
C SER A 333 -21.32 -0.20 -22.79
N SER A 334 -20.90 -1.19 -23.57
CA SER A 334 -21.59 -2.47 -23.79
C SER A 334 -21.73 -3.30 -22.51
N TYR A 335 -20.85 -3.12 -21.53
CA TYR A 335 -20.85 -3.87 -20.27
C TYR A 335 -21.39 -3.06 -19.08
N ARG A 336 -21.57 -1.74 -19.24
CA ARG A 336 -22.11 -0.86 -18.19
C ARG A 336 -23.55 -1.19 -17.80
N ASN A 337 -24.31 -1.84 -18.69
CA ASN A 337 -25.74 -2.05 -18.55
C ASN A 337 -26.20 -3.51 -18.39
N ASN A 338 -25.26 -4.47 -18.35
CA ASN A 338 -25.58 -5.90 -18.28
C ASN A 338 -25.48 -6.46 -16.87
N THR A 339 -26.28 -7.49 -16.57
CA THR A 339 -26.30 -8.17 -15.27
C THR A 339 -24.94 -8.77 -14.91
N PRO A 340 -24.39 -8.48 -13.71
CA PRO A 340 -23.09 -8.98 -13.28
C PRO A 340 -23.14 -10.50 -13.08
N LEU A 341 -22.51 -11.24 -13.98
CA LEU A 341 -22.13 -12.65 -13.79
C LEU A 341 -20.62 -12.85 -14.02
N GLU A 342 -19.90 -11.78 -14.34
CA GLU A 342 -18.52 -11.82 -14.82
C GLU A 342 -17.66 -10.84 -14.03
N LYS A 343 -16.35 -11.11 -13.97
CA LYS A 343 -15.42 -10.42 -13.09
C LYS A 343 -14.26 -9.78 -13.84
N ILE A 344 -13.82 -8.64 -13.32
CA ILE A 344 -12.50 -8.05 -13.61
C ILE A 344 -11.56 -8.60 -12.56
N THR A 345 -10.48 -9.22 -12.99
CA THR A 345 -9.41 -9.72 -12.13
C THR A 345 -8.19 -8.85 -12.33
N ILE A 346 -7.71 -8.19 -11.28
CA ILE A 346 -6.45 -7.43 -11.33
C ILE A 346 -5.44 -8.08 -10.38
N VAL A 347 -4.25 -8.40 -10.90
CA VAL A 347 -3.10 -8.81 -10.10
C VAL A 347 -2.05 -7.71 -10.15
N GLY A 348 -1.93 -6.92 -9.09
CA GLY A 348 -1.08 -5.73 -9.08
C GLY A 348 -1.69 -4.56 -8.32
N SER A 349 -1.59 -3.37 -8.89
CA SER A 349 -2.07 -2.12 -8.30
C SER A 349 -2.95 -1.36 -9.28
N PHE A 350 -3.91 -0.60 -8.78
CA PHE A 350 -4.87 0.16 -9.57
C PHE A 350 -5.16 1.51 -8.92
N ILE A 351 -4.69 2.56 -9.56
CA ILE A 351 -4.76 3.94 -9.10
C ILE A 351 -5.55 4.74 -10.13
N SER A 352 -6.63 5.39 -9.70
CA SER A 352 -7.49 6.21 -10.58
C SER A 352 -7.86 7.54 -9.95
N ARG A 353 -7.90 8.63 -10.71
CA ARG A 353 -8.41 9.90 -10.19
C ARG A 353 -9.89 9.81 -9.86
N GLU A 354 -10.67 9.27 -10.78
CA GLU A 354 -12.12 9.15 -10.62
C GLU A 354 -12.63 7.76 -10.99
N ILE A 355 -13.64 7.34 -10.23
CA ILE A 355 -14.47 6.18 -10.53
C ILE A 355 -15.92 6.65 -10.63
N ASN A 356 -16.49 6.62 -11.84
CA ASN A 356 -17.87 7.08 -12.03
C ASN A 356 -18.88 5.97 -11.83
N SER A 357 -20.13 6.41 -11.69
CA SER A 357 -21.31 5.59 -11.48
C SER A 357 -21.37 4.38 -12.42
N THR A 358 -21.09 4.58 -13.71
CA THR A 358 -21.25 3.52 -14.71
C THR A 358 -20.09 2.54 -14.78
N ASP A 359 -19.01 2.79 -14.05
CA ASP A 359 -17.75 2.11 -14.26
C ASP A 359 -17.63 0.91 -13.32
N PHE A 360 -18.29 0.94 -12.15
CA PHE A 360 -18.37 -0.20 -11.23
C PHE A 360 -19.72 -0.20 -10.49
N GLY A 361 -20.71 -0.89 -11.07
CA GLY A 361 -21.93 -1.28 -10.34
C GLY A 361 -23.04 -0.21 -10.18
N THR A 362 -23.61 0.32 -11.27
CA THR A 362 -24.86 1.12 -11.19
C THR A 362 -26.14 0.29 -11.29
N GLY A 363 -26.96 0.37 -10.24
CA GLY A 363 -28.35 -0.07 -10.27
C GLY A 363 -28.52 -1.59 -10.26
N SER A 364 -29.72 -2.02 -9.86
CA SER A 364 -30.16 -3.40 -9.56
C SER A 364 -29.61 -4.47 -10.50
N SER A 365 -28.35 -4.86 -10.31
CA SER A 365 -27.60 -5.83 -11.12
C SER A 365 -27.06 -5.28 -12.46
N LYS A 366 -26.12 -4.32 -12.48
CA LYS A 366 -25.31 -4.02 -13.71
C LYS A 366 -23.79 -3.94 -13.47
N GLY A 367 -22.96 -4.14 -14.51
CA GLY A 367 -21.48 -4.04 -14.47
C GLY A 367 -20.78 -5.38 -14.18
N ALA A 368 -19.56 -5.35 -13.62
CA ALA A 368 -18.79 -6.55 -13.25
C ALA A 368 -18.44 -6.61 -11.77
N ASN A 369 -18.11 -7.79 -11.27
CA ASN A 369 -17.49 -7.94 -9.96
C ASN A 369 -15.99 -7.66 -10.03
N PHE A 370 -15.44 -7.05 -8.99
CA PHE A 370 -14.04 -6.70 -8.90
C PHE A 370 -13.31 -7.70 -8.00
N TYR A 371 -12.37 -8.44 -8.58
CA TYR A 371 -11.45 -9.28 -7.86
C TYR A 371 -10.06 -8.70 -8.00
N MET A 372 -9.44 -8.34 -6.89
CA MET A 372 -8.10 -7.77 -6.91
C MET A 372 -7.20 -8.52 -5.95
N LYS A 373 -5.99 -8.80 -6.40
CA LYS A 373 -4.92 -9.33 -5.56
C LYS A 373 -3.67 -8.51 -5.75
N TYR A 374 -3.17 -7.97 -4.65
CA TYR A 374 -2.01 -7.11 -4.66
C TYR A 374 -0.73 -7.90 -4.98
N ASP A 375 0.10 -7.33 -5.85
CA ASP A 375 1.43 -7.86 -6.14
C ASP A 375 2.44 -7.16 -5.24
N THR A 376 2.79 -7.81 -4.13
CA THR A 376 3.68 -7.24 -3.10
C THR A 376 5.07 -6.92 -3.62
N ARG A 377 5.48 -7.50 -4.77
CA ARG A 377 6.77 -7.18 -5.41
C ARG A 377 6.83 -5.71 -5.84
N MET A 378 5.69 -5.04 -6.04
CA MET A 378 5.63 -3.63 -6.43
C MET A 378 6.07 -2.67 -5.30
N GLU A 379 6.08 -3.11 -4.04
CA GLU A 379 6.60 -2.30 -2.93
C GLU A 379 8.12 -2.14 -3.03
N ASP A 380 8.82 -3.22 -3.36
CA ASP A 380 10.29 -3.27 -3.41
C ASP A 380 10.85 -2.98 -4.82
N ASN A 381 10.13 -3.42 -5.85
CA ASN A 381 10.56 -3.34 -7.25
C ASN A 381 9.39 -2.93 -8.17
N PRO A 382 8.92 -1.67 -8.07
CA PRO A 382 7.85 -1.19 -8.93
C PRO A 382 8.27 -1.16 -10.42
N PRO A 383 7.32 -1.16 -11.38
CA PRO A 383 7.66 -0.96 -12.77
C PRO A 383 8.44 0.34 -12.97
N ALA A 384 9.47 0.30 -13.83
CA ALA A 384 10.39 1.43 -13.99
C ALA A 384 9.65 2.71 -14.41
N ASN A 385 9.94 3.82 -13.74
CA ASN A 385 9.30 5.14 -13.95
C ASN A 385 7.78 5.17 -13.70
N PHE A 386 7.18 4.13 -13.12
CA PHE A 386 5.76 4.14 -12.78
C PHE A 386 5.45 5.19 -11.70
N PRO A 387 4.29 5.89 -11.77
CA PRO A 387 3.90 6.92 -10.82
C PRO A 387 3.43 6.30 -9.49
N PHE A 388 4.38 5.83 -8.69
CA PHE A 388 4.19 5.63 -7.26
C PHE A 388 4.89 6.74 -6.48
N PRO A 389 4.40 7.99 -6.56
CA PRO A 389 4.97 9.05 -5.74
C PRO A 389 4.77 8.73 -4.26
N SER A 390 5.45 9.51 -3.42
CA SER A 390 5.18 9.49 -1.99
C SER A 390 3.71 9.82 -1.76
N THR A 391 3.02 9.13 -0.83
CA THR A 391 1.75 9.62 -0.25
C THR A 391 1.98 10.80 0.67
N ASP A 392 3.22 11.28 0.70
CA ASP A 392 3.66 12.47 1.39
C ASP A 392 3.75 12.21 2.91
N SER A 393 2.99 11.30 3.49
CA SER A 393 3.09 10.86 4.88
C SER A 393 4.25 9.88 5.18
N PHE A 394 4.67 9.84 6.45
CA PHE A 394 5.54 8.79 6.99
C PHE A 394 4.71 7.66 7.62
N GLU A 395 5.22 6.43 7.54
CA GLU A 395 4.66 5.26 8.20
C GLU A 395 5.70 4.59 9.10
N ILE A 396 5.25 4.02 10.21
CA ILE A 396 6.10 3.23 11.10
C ILE A 396 6.37 1.89 10.44
N LEU A 397 7.62 1.67 10.06
CA LEU A 397 8.10 0.41 9.50
C LEU A 397 8.44 -0.60 10.60
N SER A 398 9.04 -0.12 11.69
CA SER A 398 9.37 -0.96 12.84
C SER A 398 9.39 -0.17 14.13
N TRP A 399 9.06 -0.89 15.22
CA TRP A 399 9.10 -0.39 16.58
C TRP A 399 9.90 -1.40 17.42
N PHE A 400 11.00 -0.94 18.00
CA PHE A 400 11.91 -1.74 18.81
C PHE A 400 11.97 -1.17 20.22
N GLU A 401 11.72 -2.03 21.20
CA GLU A 401 11.68 -1.71 22.63
C GLU A 401 12.83 -2.37 23.38
#